data_AF-A0AB74UAR8-F1
#
_entry.id   AF-A0AB74UAR8-F1
#
_cell.length_a   1.000
_cell.length_b   1.000
_cell.length_c   1.000
_cell.angle_alpha   90.00
_cell.angle_beta   90.00
_cell.angle_gamma   90.00
#
_symmetry.space_group_name_H-M   'P 1'
#
loop_
_entity.id
_entity.type
_entity.pdbx_description
1 polymer ?
#
loop_
_entity_poly.entity_id
_entity_poly.type
_entity_poly.pdbx_seq_one_letter_code
_entity_poly.pdbx_strand_id
1 'polypeptide(L)'
;MNDSVAFGILLFTTIGVGALAFLLVIVGMILAPFIIDKVDRALGPLASEKELFFKRLPLSAHRMSVYGFKVLCRYTSWGERHIYRDHPDRVHAVESAPPWILNVVTWIYASFVIVAPIAILLAVIATRIHDAG
;
A
#
# COMPACT_ATOMS: atom_id res chain seq x y z
N MET A 1 -22.72 11.10 -29.77
CA MET A 1 -22.40 12.29 -28.94
C MET A 1 -22.06 11.92 -27.49
N ASN A 2 -22.59 10.82 -26.93
CA ASN A 2 -22.23 10.36 -25.57
C ASN A 2 -20.83 9.73 -25.48
N ASP A 3 -20.36 9.04 -26.53
CA ASP A 3 -19.11 8.26 -26.44
C ASP A 3 -17.86 9.14 -26.33
N SER A 4 -17.84 10.29 -27.03
CA SER A 4 -16.73 11.25 -26.95
C SER A 4 -16.63 11.93 -25.58
N VAL A 5 -17.77 12.20 -24.92
CA VAL A 5 -17.80 12.80 -23.58
C VAL A 5 -17.35 11.78 -22.53
N ALA A 6 -17.85 10.54 -22.63
CA ALA A 6 -17.44 9.44 -21.75
C ALA A 6 -15.94 9.15 -21.87
N PHE A 7 -15.40 9.13 -23.08
CA PHE A 7 -13.96 8.96 -23.33
C PHE A 7 -13.13 10.12 -22.76
N GLY A 8 -13.60 11.37 -22.90
CA GLY A 8 -12.95 12.54 -22.31
C GLY A 8 -12.86 12.46 -20.78
N ILE A 9 -13.93 12.05 -20.10
CA ILE A 9 -13.96 11.84 -18.64
C ILE A 9 -13.00 10.71 -18.24
N LEU A 10 -12.99 9.61 -18.99
CA LEU A 10 -12.11 8.48 -18.74
C LEU A 10 -10.64 8.88 -18.83
N LEU A 11 -10.24 9.61 -19.88
CA LEU A 11 -8.88 10.11 -20.06
C LEU A 11 -8.45 11.03 -18.93
N PHE A 12 -9.29 12.02 -18.59
CA PHE A 12 -8.99 12.97 -17.51
C PHE A 12 -8.82 12.23 -16.17
N THR A 13 -9.70 11.28 -15.87
CA THR A 13 -9.64 10.46 -14.65
C THR A 13 -8.40 9.58 -14.64
N THR A 14 -8.05 8.96 -15.76
CA THR A 14 -6.87 8.09 -15.88
C THR A 14 -5.58 8.86 -15.65
N ILE A 15 -5.45 10.06 -16.23
CA ILE A 15 -4.27 10.92 -16.03
C ILE A 15 -4.20 11.39 -14.57
N GLY A 16 -5.33 11.82 -13.99
CA GLY A 16 -5.38 12.28 -12.60
C GLY A 16 -5.00 11.18 -11.60
N VAL A 17 -5.60 9.99 -11.74
CA VAL A 17 -5.29 8.83 -10.89
C VAL A 17 -3.86 8.34 -11.12
N GLY A 18 -3.38 8.34 -12.37
CA GLY A 18 -2.01 7.95 -12.70
C GLY A 18 -0.97 8.89 -12.09
N ALA A 19 -1.16 10.20 -12.21
CA ALA A 19 -0.28 11.21 -11.60
C ALA A 19 -0.28 11.09 -10.06
N LEU A 20 -1.46 10.91 -9.47
CA LEU A 20 -1.60 10.68 -8.04
C LEU A 20 -0.85 9.40 -7.61
N ALA A 21 -1.08 8.28 -8.29
CA ALA A 21 -0.40 7.01 -8.01
C ALA A 21 1.13 7.16 -8.04
N PHE A 22 1.64 7.85 -9.07
CA PHE A 22 3.07 8.11 -9.23
C PHE A 22 3.64 8.94 -8.08
N LEU A 23 2.95 10.01 -7.68
CA LEU A 23 3.36 10.84 -6.55
C LEU A 23 3.36 10.05 -5.24
N LEU A 24 2.30 9.27 -4.97
CA LEU A 24 2.20 8.45 -3.76
C LEU A 24 3.33 7.42 -3.68
N VAL A 25 3.67 6.78 -4.81
CA VAL A 25 4.78 5.82 -4.90
C VAL A 25 6.13 6.49 -4.63
N ILE A 26 6.39 7.66 -5.23
CA ILE A 26 7.64 8.40 -4.99
C ILE A 26 7.74 8.81 -3.52
N VAL A 27 6.69 9.41 -2.97
CA VAL A 27 6.67 9.84 -1.57
C VAL A 27 6.85 8.64 -0.65
N GLY A 28 6.18 7.52 -0.92
CA GLY A 28 6.34 6.28 -0.17
C GLY A 28 7.77 5.73 -0.21
N MET A 29 8.40 5.72 -1.38
CA MET A 29 9.80 5.26 -1.53
C MET A 29 10.79 6.16 -0.80
N ILE A 30 10.58 7.47 -0.81
CA ILE A 30 11.43 8.43 -0.11
C ILE A 30 11.20 8.34 1.39
N LEU A 31 9.95 8.26 1.85
CA LEU A 31 9.60 8.27 3.27
C LEU A 31 10.00 6.97 3.98
N ALA A 32 9.90 5.83 3.29
CA ALA A 32 10.20 4.51 3.83
C ALA A 32 11.56 4.41 4.56
N PRO A 33 12.72 4.78 3.98
CA PRO A 33 14.00 4.70 4.69
C PRO A 33 14.09 5.60 5.92
N PHE A 34 13.38 6.73 5.98
CA PHE A 34 13.46 7.65 7.12
C PHE A 34 12.65 7.20 8.33
N ILE A 35 11.55 6.47 8.11
CA ILE A 35 10.64 6.08 9.18
C ILE A 35 10.73 4.60 9.52
N ILE A 36 11.41 3.77 8.71
CA ILE A 36 11.48 2.31 8.91
C ILE A 36 11.99 1.94 10.31
N ASP A 37 12.98 2.64 10.86
CA ASP A 37 13.48 2.33 12.20
C ASP A 37 12.44 2.61 13.30
N LYS A 38 11.55 3.59 13.11
CA LYS A 38 10.45 3.86 14.04
C LYS A 38 9.34 2.81 13.89
N VAL A 39 9.03 2.46 12.65
CA VAL A 39 8.03 1.43 12.33
C VAL A 39 8.48 0.07 12.85
N ASP A 40 9.75 -0.31 12.65
CA ASP A 40 10.33 -1.57 13.11
C ASP A 40 10.36 -1.67 14.64
N ARG A 41 10.50 -0.55 15.36
CA ARG A 41 10.39 -0.56 16.83
C ARG A 41 8.96 -0.80 17.31
N ALA A 42 7.97 -0.22 16.62
CA ALA A 42 6.57 -0.32 17.01
C ALA A 42 5.91 -1.62 16.53
N LEU A 43 6.21 -2.04 15.31
CA LEU A 43 5.61 -3.18 14.61
C LEU A 43 6.60 -4.32 14.37
N GLY A 44 7.77 -4.29 15.01
CA GLY A 44 8.78 -5.35 14.93
C GLY A 44 8.26 -6.76 15.16
N PRO A 45 7.36 -7.01 16.13
CA PRO A 45 6.74 -8.33 16.33
C PRO A 45 5.93 -8.84 15.14
N LEU A 46 5.46 -7.93 14.25
CA LEU A 46 4.77 -8.30 13.01
C LEU A 46 5.76 -8.70 11.90
N ALA A 47 7.06 -8.45 12.04
CA ALA A 47 8.06 -8.84 11.06
C ALA A 47 8.21 -10.36 11.03
N SER A 48 8.34 -10.97 9.85
CA SER A 48 8.82 -12.35 9.79
C SER A 48 10.32 -12.36 10.10
N GLU A 49 10.84 -13.38 10.80
CA GLU A 49 12.28 -13.54 11.10
C GLU A 49 13.17 -13.43 9.85
N LYS A 50 12.63 -13.75 8.68
CA LYS A 50 13.30 -13.67 7.38
C LYS A 50 13.43 -12.23 6.82
N GLU A 51 12.63 -11.28 7.30
CA GLU A 51 12.56 -9.89 6.79
C GLU A 51 13.49 -8.91 7.53
N LEU A 52 14.04 -9.32 8.69
CA LEU A 52 14.90 -8.49 9.53
C LEU A 52 16.32 -8.28 8.97
N PHE A 53 16.75 -9.07 7.98
CA PHE A 53 18.15 -9.11 7.53
C PHE A 53 18.53 -8.05 6.48
N PHE A 54 17.59 -7.33 5.86
CA PHE A 54 17.94 -6.43 4.74
C PHE A 54 17.24 -5.06 4.81
N LYS A 55 17.99 -4.05 5.28
CA LYS A 55 17.56 -2.65 5.46
C LYS A 55 17.63 -1.76 4.20
N ARG A 56 18.00 -2.29 3.02
CA ARG A 56 18.19 -1.48 1.80
C ARG A 56 16.92 -1.40 0.95
N LEU A 57 16.69 -0.24 0.32
CA LEU A 57 15.71 -0.07 -0.76
C LEU A 57 15.97 -1.12 -1.86
N PRO A 58 14.97 -1.80 -2.44
CA PRO A 58 13.51 -1.58 -2.39
C PRO A 58 12.75 -2.33 -1.27
N LEU A 59 13.45 -3.08 -0.41
CA LEU A 59 12.81 -3.97 0.57
C LEU A 59 12.16 -3.23 1.76
N SER A 60 12.58 -2.00 2.08
CA SER A 60 11.97 -1.19 3.14
C SER A 60 10.52 -0.80 2.82
N ALA A 61 10.25 -0.39 1.57
CA ALA A 61 8.90 -0.09 1.10
C ALA A 61 8.02 -1.35 1.09
N HIS A 62 8.59 -2.49 0.68
CA HIS A 62 7.90 -3.78 0.73
C HIS A 62 7.52 -4.17 2.16
N ARG A 63 8.45 -4.06 3.13
CA ARG A 63 8.17 -4.35 4.55
C ARG A 63 7.10 -3.43 5.13
N MET A 64 7.14 -2.13 4.84
CA MET A 64 6.07 -1.21 5.26
C MET A 64 4.71 -1.58 4.66
N SER A 65 4.69 -1.99 3.39
CA SER A 65 3.48 -2.47 2.74
C SER A 65 2.96 -3.75 3.42
N VAL A 66 3.83 -4.69 3.78
CA VAL A 66 3.47 -5.89 4.54
C VAL A 66 2.94 -5.55 5.94
N TYR A 67 3.54 -4.59 6.65
CA TYR A 67 3.01 -4.09 7.91
C TYR A 67 1.62 -3.47 7.74
N GLY A 68 1.43 -2.62 6.73
CA GLY A 68 0.14 -2.03 6.40
C GLY A 68 -0.92 -3.08 6.11
N PHE A 69 -0.59 -4.13 5.34
CA PHE A 69 -1.48 -5.26 5.09
C PHE A 69 -1.89 -5.97 6.39
N LYS A 70 -0.92 -6.32 7.24
CA LYS A 70 -1.19 -7.02 8.51
C LYS A 70 -2.05 -6.17 9.44
N VAL A 71 -1.79 -4.86 9.51
CA VAL A 71 -2.60 -3.90 10.27
C VAL A 71 -4.02 -3.85 9.72
N LEU A 72 -4.20 -3.72 8.40
CA LEU A 72 -5.52 -3.71 7.75
C LEU A 72 -6.30 -5.01 8.00
N CYS A 73 -5.61 -6.14 7.96
CA CYS A 73 -6.19 -7.46 8.18
C CYS A 73 -6.51 -7.77 9.65
N ARG A 74 -6.15 -6.90 10.62
CA ARG A 74 -6.38 -7.13 12.06
C ARG A 74 -7.83 -7.48 12.37
N TYR A 75 -8.78 -6.79 11.74
CA TYR A 75 -10.23 -6.97 11.97
C TYR A 75 -10.88 -7.97 11.02
N THR A 76 -10.10 -8.68 10.22
CA THR A 76 -10.61 -9.70 9.30
C THR A 76 -10.49 -11.09 9.91
N SER A 77 -11.48 -11.95 9.66
CA SER A 77 -11.45 -13.36 10.11
C SER A 77 -10.22 -14.11 9.58
N TRP A 78 -9.73 -13.75 8.40
CA TRP A 78 -8.51 -14.29 7.82
C TRP A 78 -7.27 -13.85 8.60
N GLY A 79 -7.13 -12.56 8.89
CA GLY A 79 -5.98 -12.02 9.62
C GLY A 79 -5.92 -12.53 11.05
N GLU A 80 -7.06 -12.59 11.74
CA GLU A 80 -7.14 -13.18 13.08
C GLU A 80 -6.60 -14.63 13.05
N ARG A 81 -7.06 -15.44 12.10
CA ARG A 81 -6.70 -16.87 12.02
C ARG A 81 -5.25 -17.14 11.62
N HIS A 82 -4.67 -16.33 10.74
CA HIS A 82 -3.38 -16.62 10.11
C HIS A 82 -2.22 -15.74 10.63
N ILE A 83 -2.51 -14.60 11.24
CA ILE A 83 -1.49 -13.63 11.65
C ILE A 83 -1.44 -13.50 13.18
N TYR A 84 -2.60 -13.47 13.85
CA TYR A 84 -2.72 -13.04 15.25
C TYR A 84 -3.08 -14.15 16.25
N ARG A 85 -3.73 -15.23 15.82
CA ARG A 85 -4.30 -16.28 16.69
C ARG A 85 -3.37 -16.79 17.79
N ASP A 86 -2.12 -17.06 17.45
CA ASP A 86 -1.13 -17.65 18.36
C ASP A 86 -0.01 -16.65 18.73
N HIS A 87 -0.21 -15.37 18.45
CA HIS A 87 0.81 -14.31 18.56
C HIS A 87 0.26 -13.07 19.28
N PRO A 88 0.08 -13.13 20.61
CA PRO A 88 -0.43 -12.00 21.40
C PRO A 88 0.52 -10.78 21.37
N ASP A 89 1.81 -11.01 21.13
CA ASP A 89 2.82 -9.98 20.88
C ASP A 89 2.50 -9.11 19.66
N ARG A 90 1.97 -9.72 18.59
CA ARG A 90 1.55 -8.98 17.38
C ARG A 90 0.31 -8.17 17.60
N VAL A 91 -0.63 -8.70 18.40
CA VAL A 91 -1.84 -7.97 18.80
C VAL A 91 -1.44 -6.73 19.60
N HIS A 92 -0.61 -6.91 20.62
CA HIS A 92 -0.14 -5.82 21.45
C HIS A 92 0.65 -4.77 20.66
N ALA A 93 1.47 -5.18 19.70
CA ALA A 93 2.21 -4.27 18.83
C ALA A 93 1.29 -3.38 17.98
N VAL A 94 0.18 -3.90 17.45
CA VAL A 94 -0.79 -3.09 16.70
C VAL A 94 -1.57 -2.14 17.63
N GLU A 95 -1.98 -2.62 18.81
CA GLU A 95 -2.80 -1.84 19.75
C GLU A 95 -2.00 -0.75 20.48
N SER A 96 -0.71 -0.99 20.74
CA SER A 96 0.18 -0.03 21.40
C SER A 96 0.90 0.92 20.44
N ALA A 97 0.86 0.64 19.12
CA ALA A 97 1.51 1.48 18.14
C ALA A 97 0.85 2.87 18.05
N PRO A 98 1.64 3.95 17.89
CA PRO A 98 1.10 5.27 17.60
C PRO A 98 0.21 5.27 16.35
N PRO A 99 -0.98 5.91 16.38
CA PRO A 99 -1.92 5.91 15.25
C PRO A 99 -1.31 6.42 13.93
N TRP A 100 -0.37 7.38 14.02
CA TRP A 100 0.31 7.90 12.84
C TRP A 100 1.17 6.84 12.14
N ILE A 101 1.77 5.89 12.88
CA ILE A 101 2.56 4.79 12.30
C ILE A 101 1.63 3.86 11.53
N LEU A 102 0.52 3.46 12.15
CA LEU A 102 -0.50 2.59 11.54
C LEU A 102 -1.05 3.21 10.26
N ASN A 103 -1.37 4.51 10.29
CA ASN A 103 -1.85 5.24 9.13
C ASN A 103 -0.82 5.29 8.01
N VAL A 104 0.45 5.56 8.33
CA VAL A 104 1.50 5.64 7.29
C VAL A 104 1.76 4.29 6.65
N VAL A 105 1.89 3.20 7.42
CA VAL A 105 2.12 1.87 6.82
C VAL A 105 0.92 1.41 5.99
N THR A 106 -0.29 1.71 6.44
CA THR A 106 -1.53 1.39 5.70
C THR A 106 -1.65 2.22 4.43
N TRP A 107 -1.29 3.51 4.48
CA TRP A 107 -1.26 4.39 3.32
C TRP A 107 -0.23 3.96 2.28
N ILE A 108 0.97 3.54 2.71
CA ILE A 108 1.98 2.96 1.83
C ILE A 108 1.41 1.71 1.15
N TYR A 109 0.84 0.77 1.92
CA TYR A 109 0.19 -0.41 1.36
C TYR A 109 -0.88 -0.06 0.32
N ALA A 110 -1.84 0.81 0.68
CA ALA A 110 -2.92 1.20 -0.21
C ALA A 110 -2.40 1.85 -1.51
N SER A 111 -1.36 2.69 -1.41
CA SER A 111 -0.77 3.36 -2.57
C SER A 111 -0.16 2.36 -3.55
N PHE A 112 0.62 1.39 -3.05
CA PHE A 112 1.29 0.40 -3.89
C PHE A 112 0.37 -0.71 -4.40
N VAL A 113 -0.57 -1.19 -3.57
CA VAL A 113 -1.33 -2.42 -3.84
C VAL A 113 -2.76 -2.13 -4.34
N ILE A 114 -3.29 -0.93 -4.13
CA ILE A 114 -4.63 -0.55 -4.58
C ILE A 114 -4.53 0.51 -5.67
N VAL A 115 -3.92 1.66 -5.37
CA VAL A 115 -3.93 2.82 -6.27
C VAL A 115 -3.13 2.57 -7.55
N ALA A 116 -1.91 2.03 -7.45
CA ALA A 116 -1.09 1.76 -8.63
C ALA A 116 -1.70 0.72 -9.59
N PRO A 117 -2.23 -0.44 -9.14
CA PRO A 117 -2.94 -1.37 -10.03
C PRO A 117 -4.19 -0.79 -10.67
N ILE A 118 -4.98 0.02 -9.94
CA ILE A 118 -6.14 0.72 -10.51
C ILE A 118 -5.71 1.68 -11.62
N ALA A 119 -4.65 2.45 -11.39
CA ALA A 119 -4.11 3.36 -12.41
C ALA A 119 -3.68 2.63 -13.68
N ILE A 120 -3.00 1.49 -13.52
CA ILE A 120 -2.59 0.63 -14.66
C ILE A 120 -3.82 0.09 -15.38
N LEU A 121 -4.82 -0.42 -14.65
CA LEU A 121 -6.05 -0.96 -15.25
C LEU A 121 -6.80 0.12 -16.05
N LEU A 122 -6.94 1.33 -15.50
CA LEU A 122 -7.55 2.45 -16.21
C LEU A 122 -6.77 2.82 -17.48
N ALA A 123 -5.45 2.85 -17.42
CA ALA A 123 -4.61 3.11 -18.59
C ALA A 123 -4.77 2.02 -19.67
N VAL A 124 -4.86 0.75 -19.29
CA VAL A 124 -5.12 -0.36 -20.22
C VAL A 124 -6.51 -0.22 -20.86
N ILE A 125 -7.53 0.13 -20.09
CA ILE A 125 -8.89 0.33 -20.62
C ILE A 125 -8.91 1.52 -21.60
N ALA A 126 -8.30 2.65 -21.22
CA ALA A 126 -8.25 3.85 -22.05
C ALA A 126 -7.52 3.60 -23.39
N THR A 127 -6.38 2.90 -23.36
CA THR A 127 -5.62 2.54 -24.58
C THR A 127 -6.43 1.61 -25.49
N ARG A 128 -7.08 0.58 -24.92
CA ARG A 128 -7.94 -0.32 -25.69
C ARG A 128 -9.13 0.36 -26.35
N ILE A 129 -9.74 1.35 -25.69
CA ILE A 129 -10.84 2.12 -26.27
C ILE A 129 -10.34 3.04 -27.38
N HIS A 130 -9.15 3.64 -27.22
CA HIS A 130 -8.54 4.46 -28.26
C HIS A 130 -8.22 3.66 -29.53
N ASP A 131 -7.69 2.45 -29.38
CA ASP A 131 -7.33 1.58 -30.51
C ASP A 131 -8.55 0.97 -31.25
N ALA A 132 -9.73 0.98 -30.62
CA ALA A 132 -10.95 0.37 -31.14
C ALA A 132 -11.89 1.34 -31.89
N GLY A 133 -11.61 2.65 -31.83
CA GLY A 133 -12.37 3.71 -32.51
C GLY A 133 -11.65 4.23 -33.75
#